data_AF-A0A921KQF0-F1
#
_entry.id   AF-A0A921KQF0-F1
#
_cell.length_a   1.000
_cell.length_b   1.000
_cell.length_c   1.000
_cell.angle_alpha   90.00
_cell.angle_beta   90.00
_cell.angle_gamma   90.00
#
_symmetry.space_group_name_H-M   'P 1'
#
loop_
_entity.id
_entity.type
_entity.pdbx_description
1 polymer ?
#
loop_
_entity_poly.entity_id
_entity_poly.type
_entity_poly.pdbx_seq_one_letter_code
_entity_poly.pdbx_strand_id
1 'polypeptide(L)'
;YVIGAGFLGWLGPLIIFLVYKDRNRFVRYNAAEALNAAIATLIVEIALAIVFTIITVITLGFGSVLFALIGVPALVHVVFAIIGAVKAYQGEWWNYPVNIRLVK
;
A
#
# COMPACT_ATOMS: atom_id res chain seq x y z
N TYR A 1 16.40 9.12 -1.40
CA TYR A 1 15.62 7.87 -1.33
C TYR A 1 14.15 8.20 -1.04
N VAL A 2 13.25 7.84 -1.97
CA VAL A 2 11.99 7.16 -1.64
C VAL A 2 10.93 7.91 -0.78
N ILE A 3 10.99 9.23 -0.55
CA ILE A 3 9.93 9.91 0.23
C ILE A 3 8.58 9.89 -0.53
N GLY A 4 8.60 10.00 -1.87
CA GLY A 4 7.38 10.01 -2.68
C GLY A 4 6.71 8.64 -2.87
N ALA A 5 7.49 7.58 -3.09
CA ALA A 5 6.95 6.27 -3.45
C ALA A 5 6.55 5.40 -2.24
N GLY A 6 7.25 5.53 -1.10
CA GLY A 6 6.92 4.78 0.12
C GLY A 6 5.95 5.52 1.03
N PHE A 7 6.29 6.76 1.44
CA PHE A 7 5.54 7.46 2.49
C PHE A 7 4.25 8.15 1.98
N LEU A 8 4.22 8.56 0.71
CA LEU A 8 3.07 9.27 0.12
C LEU A 8 2.26 8.40 -0.86
N GLY A 9 2.57 7.10 -0.98
CA GLY A 9 1.89 6.18 -1.91
C GLY A 9 0.38 6.06 -1.68
N TRP A 10 -0.08 6.28 -0.45
CA TRP A 10 -1.51 6.26 -0.09
C TRP A 10 -2.25 7.58 -0.36
N LEU A 11 -1.53 8.70 -0.57
CA LEU A 11 -2.16 9.99 -0.83
C LEU A 11 -2.84 10.05 -2.19
N GLY A 12 -2.25 9.48 -3.22
CA GLY A 12 -2.84 9.43 -4.57
C GLY A 12 -4.26 8.82 -4.56
N PRO A 13 -4.41 7.59 -4.05
CA PRO A 13 -5.72 6.95 -3.90
C PRO A 13 -6.68 7.74 -3.00
N LEU A 14 -6.19 8.35 -1.92
CA LEU A 14 -7.02 9.16 -1.02
C LEU A 14 -7.60 10.39 -1.72
N ILE A 15 -6.78 11.11 -2.48
CA ILE A 15 -7.21 12.29 -3.24
C ILE A 15 -8.28 11.88 -4.25
N ILE A 16 -8.04 10.82 -5.02
CA ILE A 16 -9.03 10.31 -5.99
C ILE A 16 -10.31 9.90 -5.28
N PHE A 17 -10.21 9.18 -4.17
CA PHE A 17 -11.37 8.76 -3.38
C PHE A 17 -12.19 9.98 -2.93
N LEU A 18 -11.56 10.99 -2.32
CA LEU A 18 -12.25 12.20 -1.83
C LEU A 18 -12.89 13.02 -2.95
N VAL A 19 -12.26 13.13 -4.12
CA VAL A 19 -12.79 13.89 -5.27
C VAL A 19 -13.98 13.18 -5.92
N TYR A 20 -13.93 11.85 -6.01
CA TYR A 20 -14.91 11.06 -6.76
C TYR A 20 -15.95 10.34 -5.87
N LYS A 21 -15.84 10.40 -4.54
CA LYS A 21 -16.74 9.69 -3.61
C LYS A 21 -18.23 9.93 -3.87
N ASP A 22 -18.60 11.15 -4.25
CA ASP A 22 -20.00 11.54 -4.48
C ASP A 22 -20.36 11.60 -5.98
N ARG A 23 -19.38 11.40 -6.88
CA ARG A 23 -19.56 11.59 -8.34
C ARG A 23 -19.79 10.28 -9.08
N ASN A 24 -19.09 9.21 -8.71
CA ASN A 24 -19.16 7.94 -9.43
C ASN A 24 -18.89 6.76 -8.50
N ARG A 25 -19.85 5.82 -8.41
CA ARG A 25 -19.77 4.64 -7.55
C ARG A 25 -18.62 3.70 -7.93
N PHE A 26 -18.35 3.54 -9.22
CA PHE A 26 -17.27 2.69 -9.74
C PHE A 26 -15.90 3.28 -9.41
N VAL A 27 -15.70 4.58 -9.66
CA VAL A 27 -14.44 5.25 -9.36
C VAL A 27 -14.21 5.29 -7.85
N ARG A 28 -15.26 5.58 -7.05
CA ARG A 28 -15.18 5.52 -5.58
C ARG A 28 -14.73 4.14 -5.10
N TYR A 29 -15.30 3.07 -5.62
CA TYR A 29 -14.97 1.71 -5.19
C TYR A 29 -13.52 1.35 -5.50
N ASN A 30 -13.07 1.59 -6.74
CA ASN A 30 -11.68 1.30 -7.13
C ASN A 30 -10.68 2.17 -6.36
N ALA A 31 -11.02 3.43 -6.11
CA ALA A 31 -10.19 4.33 -5.29
C ALA A 31 -10.15 3.90 -3.82
N ALA A 32 -11.27 3.43 -3.26
CA ALA A 32 -11.32 2.90 -1.90
C ALA A 32 -10.46 1.63 -1.76
N GLU A 33 -10.57 0.71 -2.72
CA GLU A 33 -9.77 -0.51 -2.75
C GLU A 33 -8.26 -0.21 -2.86
N ALA A 34 -7.88 0.71 -3.75
CA ALA A 34 -6.49 1.15 -3.88
C ALA A 34 -5.97 1.85 -2.60
N LEU A 35 -6.79 2.69 -1.97
CA LEU A 35 -6.45 3.38 -0.72
C LEU A 35 -6.23 2.38 0.42
N ASN A 36 -7.17 1.45 0.58
CA ASN A 36 -7.09 0.37 1.55
C ASN A 36 -5.80 -0.46 1.36
N ALA A 37 -5.41 -0.74 0.11
CA ALA A 37 -4.21 -1.53 -0.19
C ALA A 37 -2.92 -0.75 0.12
N ALA A 38 -2.92 0.56 -0.13
CA ALA A 38 -1.80 1.43 0.21
C ALA A 38 -1.63 1.55 1.73
N ILE A 39 -2.73 1.70 2.47
CA ILE A 39 -2.71 1.70 3.95
C ILE A 39 -2.24 0.36 4.49
N ALA A 40 -2.72 -0.77 3.93
CA ALA A 40 -2.27 -2.10 4.32
C ALA A 40 -0.76 -2.27 4.15
N THR A 41 -0.22 -1.79 3.02
CA THR A 41 1.22 -1.82 2.72
C THR A 41 2.00 -0.98 3.74
N LEU A 42 1.54 0.23 4.03
CA LEU A 42 2.16 1.11 5.02
C LEU A 42 2.21 0.47 6.43
N ILE A 43 1.12 -0.18 6.84
CA ILE A 43 1.05 -0.88 8.14
C ILE A 43 2.10 -2.01 8.18
N VAL A 44 2.21 -2.79 7.10
CA VAL A 44 3.21 -3.88 7.01
C VAL A 44 4.63 -3.31 7.07
N GLU A 45 4.92 -2.23 6.34
CA GLU A 45 6.25 -1.60 6.36
C GLU A 45 6.62 -1.09 7.75
N ILE A 46 5.69 -0.44 8.47
CA ILE A 46 5.91 0.04 9.84
C ILE A 46 6.14 -1.15 10.78
N ALA A 47 5.35 -2.22 10.67
CA ALA A 47 5.51 -3.42 11.48
C ALA A 47 6.88 -4.08 11.25
N LEU A 48 7.31 -4.21 9.99
CA LEU A 48 8.63 -4.74 9.65
C LEU A 48 9.75 -3.85 10.18
N ALA A 49 9.63 -2.52 10.07
CA ALA A 49 10.61 -1.59 10.61
C ALA A 49 10.81 -1.76 12.12
N ILE A 50 9.71 -1.91 12.88
CA ILE A 50 9.76 -2.14 14.33
C ILE A 50 10.44 -3.48 14.63
N VAL A 51 10.02 -4.56 13.98
CA VAL A 51 10.59 -5.91 14.21
C VAL A 51 12.07 -5.95 13.86
N PHE A 52 12.49 -5.38 12.73
CA PHE A 52 13.89 -5.36 12.32
C PHE A 52 14.75 -4.50 13.26
N THR A 53 14.20 -3.39 13.77
CA THR A 53 14.87 -2.57 14.78
C THR A 53 15.12 -3.39 16.06
N ILE A 54 14.10 -4.09 16.56
CA ILE A 54 14.23 -4.95 17.76
C ILE A 54 15.30 -6.03 17.55
N ILE A 55 15.25 -6.74 16.42
CA ILE A 55 16.24 -7.78 16.10
C ILE A 55 17.65 -7.17 16.02
N THR A 56 17.80 -6.02 15.40
CA THR A 56 19.09 -5.33 15.28
C THR A 56 19.66 -4.97 16.65
N VAL A 57 18.83 -4.46 17.57
CA VAL A 57 19.26 -4.13 18.94
C VAL A 57 19.68 -5.39 19.70
N ILE A 58 18.88 -6.46 19.66
CA ILE A 58 19.17 -7.72 20.37
C ILE A 58 20.44 -8.40 19.84
N THR A 59 20.69 -8.31 18.54
CA THR A 59 21.85 -8.92 17.87
C THR A 59 23.07 -8.01 17.80
N LEU A 60 23.08 -6.89 18.55
CA LEU A 60 24.17 -5.91 18.58
C LEU A 60 24.57 -5.41 17.18
N GLY A 61 23.60 -5.21 16.29
CA GLY A 61 23.80 -4.66 14.95
C GLY A 61 23.80 -5.67 13.81
N PHE A 62 23.99 -6.97 14.07
CA PHE A 62 24.00 -8.00 13.01
C PHE A 62 22.67 -8.11 12.26
N GLY A 63 21.56 -7.88 12.95
CA GLY A 63 20.21 -7.89 12.38
C GLY A 63 19.93 -6.79 11.35
N SER A 64 20.82 -5.81 11.21
CA SER A 64 20.64 -4.68 10.28
C SER A 64 20.51 -5.11 8.82
N VAL A 65 21.05 -6.27 8.44
CA VAL A 65 20.93 -6.85 7.09
C VAL A 65 19.47 -7.06 6.69
N LEU A 66 18.56 -7.27 7.65
CA LEU A 66 17.13 -7.48 7.38
C LEU A 66 16.45 -6.24 6.80
N PHE A 67 16.98 -5.03 7.04
CA PHE A 67 16.41 -3.80 6.47
C PHE A 67 16.44 -3.77 4.94
N ALA A 68 17.29 -4.58 4.29
CA ALA A 68 17.26 -4.73 2.83
C ALA A 68 15.91 -5.27 2.31
N LEU A 69 15.16 -6.01 3.16
CA LEU A 69 13.88 -6.61 2.80
C LEU A 69 12.68 -5.65 2.96
N ILE A 70 12.89 -4.45 3.52
CA ILE A 70 11.79 -3.52 3.83
C ILE A 70 11.08 -2.99 2.57
N GLY A 71 11.73 -3.02 1.41
CA GLY A 71 11.15 -2.58 0.13
C GLY A 71 10.27 -3.63 -0.57
N VAL A 72 10.24 -4.88 -0.09
CA VAL A 72 9.46 -5.95 -0.71
C VAL A 72 7.95 -5.65 -0.71
N PRO A 73 7.33 -5.18 0.40
CA PRO A 73 5.92 -4.80 0.39
C PRO A 73 5.58 -3.71 -0.63
N ALA A 74 6.42 -2.68 -0.77
CA ALA A 74 6.23 -1.62 -1.78
C ALA A 74 6.21 -2.19 -3.20
N LEU A 75 7.11 -3.12 -3.54
CA LEU A 75 7.14 -3.76 -4.85
C LEU A 75 5.85 -4.53 -5.13
N VAL A 76 5.37 -5.32 -4.16
CA VAL A 76 4.11 -6.06 -4.27
C VAL A 76 2.93 -5.10 -4.43
N HIS A 77 2.92 -3.99 -3.69
CA HIS A 77 1.89 -2.96 -3.80
C HIS A 77 1.84 -2.34 -5.19
N VAL A 78 2.99 -2.01 -5.79
CA VAL A 78 3.05 -1.47 -7.15
C VAL A 78 2.48 -2.47 -8.17
N VAL A 79 2.80 -3.76 -8.05
CA VAL A 79 2.23 -4.80 -8.93
C VAL A 79 0.71 -4.85 -8.81
N PHE A 80 0.18 -4.86 -7.59
CA PHE A 80 -1.27 -4.86 -7.39
C PHE A 80 -1.93 -3.57 -7.86
N ALA A 81 -1.29 -2.41 -7.69
CA ALA A 81 -1.78 -1.13 -8.19
C ALA A 81 -1.91 -1.13 -9.72
N ILE A 82 -0.93 -1.70 -10.43
CA ILE A 82 -0.99 -1.85 -11.89
C ILE A 82 -2.14 -2.77 -12.29
N ILE A 83 -2.29 -3.92 -11.64
CA ILE A 83 -3.37 -4.88 -11.92
C ILE A 83 -4.74 -4.22 -11.67
N GLY A 84 -4.89 -3.54 -10.55
CA GLY A 84 -6.11 -2.82 -10.20
C GLY A 84 -6.44 -1.71 -11.19
N ALA A 85 -5.44 -0.96 -11.67
CA ALA A 85 -5.64 0.06 -12.68
C ALA A 85 -6.08 -0.52 -14.04
N VAL A 86 -5.45 -1.62 -14.48
CA VAL A 86 -5.84 -2.31 -15.72
C VAL A 86 -7.26 -2.86 -15.62
N LYS A 87 -7.60 -3.48 -14.48
CA LYS A 87 -8.94 -4.01 -14.23
C LYS A 87 -10.01 -2.92 -14.15
N ALA A 88 -9.69 -1.79 -13.53
CA ALA A 88 -10.57 -0.62 -13.51
C ALA A 88 -10.78 -0.05 -14.93
N TYR A 89 -9.73 -0.02 -15.76
CA TYR A 89 -9.85 0.39 -17.16
C TYR A 89 -10.75 -0.55 -17.99
N GLN A 90 -10.76 -1.84 -17.67
CA GLN A 90 -11.67 -2.84 -18.26
C GLN A 90 -13.13 -2.73 -17.73
N GLY A 91 -13.40 -1.83 -16.78
CA GLY A 91 -14.72 -1.70 -16.16
C GLY A 91 -15.05 -2.80 -15.15
N GLU A 92 -14.05 -3.57 -14.72
CA GLU A 92 -14.24 -4.66 -13.76
C GLU A 92 -14.21 -4.16 -12.31
N TRP A 93 -15.09 -4.71 -11.48
CA TRP A 93 -15.09 -4.50 -10.03
C TRP A 93 -14.11 -5.45 -9.37
N TRP A 94 -12.83 -5.10 -9.44
CA TRP A 94 -11.76 -5.94 -8.93
C TRP A 94 -11.47 -5.69 -7.45
N ASN A 95 -11.31 -6.79 -6.70
CA ASN A 95 -10.92 -6.75 -5.30
C ASN A 95 -9.44 -7.08 -5.18
N TYR A 96 -8.71 -6.30 -4.41
CA TYR A 96 -7.30 -6.60 -4.15
C TYR A 96 -7.20 -7.91 -3.32
N PRO A 97 -6.33 -8.87 -3.70
CA PRO A 97 -6.22 -10.16 -3.02
C PRO A 97 -5.77 -10.02 -1.56
N VAL A 98 -4.89 -9.04 -1.29
CA VAL A 98 -4.41 -8.70 0.04
C VAL A 98 -4.81 -7.26 0.31
N ASN A 99 -5.89 -7.07 1.07
CA ASN A 99 -6.40 -5.73 1.37
C ASN A 99 -7.09 -5.64 2.73
N ILE A 100 -6.93 -4.50 3.41
CA ILE A 100 -7.66 -4.17 4.63
C ILE A 100 -8.79 -3.22 4.27
N ARG A 101 -10.03 -3.71 4.24
CA ARG A 101 -11.21 -2.93 3.81
C ARG A 101 -11.71 -1.95 4.88
N LEU A 102 -10.92 -0.90 5.16
CA LEU A 102 -11.27 0.14 6.12
C LEU A 102 -12.30 1.12 5.54
N VAL A 103 -12.08 1.53 4.30
CA VAL A 103 -12.92 2.50 3.58
C VAL A 103 -13.83 1.75 2.58
N LYS A 104 -15.11 2.14 2.51
CA LYS A 104 -16.13 1.59 1.59
C LYS A 104 -16.74 2.68 0.73
#